data_AF-A0A8T5HSQ4-F1
#
_entry.id   AF-A0A8T5HSQ4-F1
#
_cell.length_a   1.000
_cell.length_b   1.000
_cell.length_c   1.000
_cell.angle_alpha   90.00
_cell.angle_beta   90.00
_cell.angle_gamma   90.00
#
_symmetry.space_group_name_H-M   'P 1'
#
loop_
_entity.id
_entity.type
_entity.pdbx_description
1 polymer ?
#
loop_
_entity_poly.entity_id
_entity_poly.type
_entity_poly.pdbx_seq_one_letter_code
_entity_poly.pdbx_strand_id
1 'polypeptide(L)'
;MKSVNQEVHNIINKHISIQKSLKREIINIRSLAKYLISEYGLAYSLDAVISAIRRFDLDEFSILGSSKADKVFQNMSIFTKDNVARITLKDRSFKEVCEDFLNKKILKDNFRIVKGKEFLSLIINKKDLKKKLDLFRLADILSVNDNLSEIRLHFPADFTKVKGVISRITSELATRDINIFETIISMPDILVYVEEKNLVEAHHALREIKK
;
A
#
# COMPACT_ATOMS: atom_id res chain seq x y z
N MET A 1 -10.19 35.67 5.30
CA MET A 1 -10.46 35.25 3.92
C MET A 1 -9.18 34.60 3.40
N LYS A 2 -9.19 33.34 2.96
CA LYS A 2 -8.00 32.72 2.37
C LYS A 2 -7.75 33.35 0.99
N SER A 3 -6.50 33.60 0.62
CA SER A 3 -6.21 34.11 -0.73
C SER A 3 -6.41 33.00 -1.77
N VAL A 4 -6.70 33.38 -3.02
CA VAL A 4 -6.82 32.42 -4.14
C VAL A 4 -5.62 31.48 -4.21
N ASN A 5 -4.41 32.03 -4.03
CA ASN A 5 -3.17 31.25 -4.01
C ASN A 5 -3.19 30.21 -2.88
N GLN A 6 -3.48 30.63 -1.64
CA GLN A 6 -3.51 29.71 -0.50
C GLN A 6 -4.53 28.59 -0.68
N GLU A 7 -5.71 28.90 -1.19
CA GLU A 7 -6.79 27.92 -1.36
C GLU A 7 -6.46 26.91 -2.46
N VAL A 8 -6.04 27.40 -3.63
CA VAL A 8 -5.62 26.54 -4.75
C VAL A 8 -4.39 25.71 -4.38
N HIS A 9 -3.38 26.28 -3.72
CA HIS A 9 -2.18 25.57 -3.29
C HIS A 9 -2.50 24.50 -2.25
N ASN A 10 -3.42 24.77 -1.31
CA ASN A 10 -3.90 23.76 -0.36
C ASN A 10 -4.59 22.58 -1.04
N ILE A 11 -5.32 22.82 -2.14
CA ILE A 11 -5.93 21.75 -2.92
C ILE A 11 -4.83 20.97 -3.65
N ILE A 12 -3.93 21.64 -4.37
CA ILE A 12 -2.82 20.98 -5.09
C ILE A 12 -1.97 20.14 -4.12
N ASN A 13 -1.67 20.64 -2.92
CA ASN A 13 -0.89 19.94 -1.88
C ASN A 13 -1.52 18.62 -1.43
N LYS A 14 -2.84 18.48 -1.51
CA LYS A 14 -3.55 17.23 -1.20
C LYS A 14 -3.49 16.20 -2.33
N HIS A 15 -3.11 16.62 -3.54
CA HIS A 15 -3.16 15.79 -4.75
C HIS A 15 -1.78 15.56 -5.35
N ILE A 16 -1.15 14.47 -4.91
CA ILE A 16 0.18 14.05 -5.38
C ILE A 16 0.23 13.83 -6.90
N SER A 17 -0.86 13.38 -7.50
CA SER A 17 -1.00 13.15 -8.93
C SER A 17 -0.98 14.48 -9.71
N ILE A 18 -1.70 15.50 -9.23
CA ILE A 18 -1.69 16.84 -9.82
C ILE A 18 -0.30 17.45 -9.75
N GLN A 19 0.36 17.39 -8.57
CA GLN A 19 1.73 17.90 -8.39
C GLN A 19 2.72 17.25 -9.37
N LYS A 20 2.67 15.91 -9.49
CA LYS A 20 3.53 15.17 -10.44
C LYS A 20 3.28 15.60 -11.89
N SER A 21 2.01 15.74 -12.29
CA SER A 21 1.65 16.09 -13.67
C SER A 21 1.98 17.54 -13.99
N LEU A 22 1.85 18.46 -13.04
CA LEU A 22 2.31 19.85 -13.16
C LEU A 22 3.84 19.91 -13.34
N LYS A 23 4.60 19.19 -12.50
CA LYS A 23 6.06 19.15 -12.57
C LYS A 23 6.59 18.51 -13.86
N ARG A 24 5.85 17.56 -14.42
CA ARG A 24 6.17 16.92 -15.72
C ARG A 24 5.69 17.73 -16.92
N GLU A 25 4.98 18.84 -16.70
CA GLU A 25 4.39 19.67 -17.76
C GLU A 25 3.40 18.94 -18.68
N ILE A 26 2.80 17.84 -18.21
CA ILE A 26 1.88 17.00 -19.00
C ILE A 26 0.40 17.33 -18.78
N ILE A 27 0.08 18.28 -17.89
CA ILE A 27 -1.30 18.68 -17.59
C ILE A 27 -1.63 20.04 -18.20
N ASN A 28 -2.79 20.13 -18.83
CA ASN A 28 -3.30 21.42 -19.31
C ASN A 28 -3.78 22.27 -18.12
N ILE A 29 -3.09 23.38 -17.85
CA ILE A 29 -3.39 24.26 -16.71
C ILE A 29 -4.81 24.84 -16.76
N ARG A 30 -5.32 25.18 -17.96
CA ARG A 30 -6.67 25.74 -18.11
C ARG A 30 -7.74 24.68 -17.79
N SER A 31 -7.55 23.45 -18.26
CA SER A 31 -8.45 22.33 -17.93
C SER A 31 -8.39 22.00 -16.45
N LEU A 32 -7.20 21.97 -15.85
CA LEU A 32 -7.04 21.78 -14.41
C LEU A 32 -7.77 22.89 -13.63
N ALA A 33 -7.61 24.16 -14.00
CA ALA A 33 -8.28 25.26 -13.33
C ALA A 33 -9.81 25.14 -13.37
N LYS A 34 -10.39 24.77 -14.53
CA LYS A 34 -11.84 24.50 -14.65
C LYS A 34 -12.28 23.37 -13.73
N TYR A 35 -11.53 22.27 -13.72
CA TYR A 35 -11.78 21.12 -12.85
C TYR A 35 -11.74 21.51 -11.37
N LEU A 36 -10.73 22.26 -10.94
CA LEU A 36 -10.62 22.70 -9.55
C LEU A 36 -11.78 23.62 -9.14
N ILE A 37 -12.23 24.50 -10.04
CA ILE A 37 -13.39 25.37 -9.77
C ILE A 37 -14.66 24.54 -9.59
N SER A 38 -14.94 23.60 -10.49
CA SER A 38 -16.16 22.79 -10.43
C SER A 38 -16.18 21.83 -9.24
N GLU A 39 -15.05 21.14 -9.00
CA GLU A 39 -14.95 20.10 -7.99
C GLU A 39 -14.95 20.65 -6.56
N TYR A 40 -14.30 21.81 -6.35
CA TYR A 40 -14.13 22.40 -5.02
C TYR A 40 -15.03 23.63 -4.79
N GLY A 41 -15.90 23.97 -5.74
CA GLY A 41 -16.83 25.10 -5.62
C GLY A 41 -16.13 26.45 -5.43
N LEU A 42 -14.99 26.67 -6.10
CA LEU A 42 -14.19 27.89 -5.92
C LEU A 42 -14.89 29.12 -6.50
N ALA A 43 -15.14 30.13 -5.67
CA ALA A 43 -15.76 31.40 -6.07
C ALA A 43 -14.76 32.41 -6.67
N TYR A 44 -13.81 31.94 -7.49
CA TYR A 44 -12.78 32.77 -8.12
C TYR A 44 -12.86 32.69 -9.65
N SER A 45 -12.36 33.71 -10.34
CA SER A 45 -12.29 33.69 -11.80
C SER A 45 -11.32 32.63 -12.29
N LEU A 46 -11.56 32.12 -13.51
CA LEU A 46 -10.70 31.15 -14.16
C LEU A 46 -9.23 31.62 -14.23
N ASP A 47 -9.02 32.90 -14.58
CA ASP A 47 -7.67 33.47 -14.70
C ASP A 47 -6.96 33.59 -13.34
N ALA A 48 -7.70 33.88 -12.26
CA ALA A 48 -7.15 33.91 -10.92
C ALA A 48 -6.66 32.51 -10.49
N VAL A 49 -7.44 31.46 -10.79
CA VAL A 49 -7.05 30.07 -10.49
C VAL A 49 -5.87 29.62 -11.36
N ILE A 50 -5.86 29.94 -12.66
CA ILE A 50 -4.71 29.68 -13.55
C ILE A 50 -3.44 30.34 -13.01
N SER A 51 -3.55 31.61 -12.59
CA SER A 51 -2.44 32.37 -12.04
C SER A 51 -1.93 31.78 -10.71
N ALA A 52 -2.83 31.26 -9.88
CA ALA A 52 -2.46 30.57 -8.65
C ALA A 52 -1.73 29.24 -8.93
N ILE A 53 -2.23 28.41 -9.87
CA ILE A 53 -1.58 27.16 -10.28
C ILE A 53 -0.15 27.42 -10.78
N ARG A 54 0.05 28.43 -11.64
CA ARG A 54 1.38 28.76 -12.20
C ARG A 54 2.40 29.23 -11.16
N ARG A 55 1.93 29.77 -10.03
CA ARG A 55 2.77 30.25 -8.92
C ARG A 55 2.96 29.20 -7.83
N PHE A 56 2.43 28.00 -8.02
CA PHE A 56 2.68 26.89 -7.10
C PHE A 56 4.16 26.48 -7.21
N ASP A 57 4.85 26.46 -6.08
CA ASP A 57 6.26 26.06 -6.02
C ASP A 57 6.37 24.54 -6.21
N LEU A 58 6.98 24.14 -7.32
CA LEU A 58 7.19 22.74 -7.69
C LEU A 58 8.57 22.23 -7.28
N ASP A 59 9.46 23.10 -6.80
CA ASP A 59 10.86 22.75 -6.53
C ASP A 59 11.03 22.02 -5.20
N GLU A 60 10.16 22.29 -4.21
CA GLU A 60 10.09 21.49 -2.97
C GLU A 60 9.70 20.01 -3.21
N PHE A 61 9.13 19.70 -4.38
CA PHE A 61 8.58 18.37 -4.66
C PHE A 61 9.53 17.47 -5.46
N SER A 62 10.09 16.42 -4.85
CA SER A 62 10.91 15.45 -5.59
C SER A 62 10.02 14.45 -6.37
N ILE A 63 10.21 14.34 -7.69
CA ILE A 63 9.50 13.36 -8.50
C ILE A 63 9.89 11.94 -8.05
N LEU A 64 8.90 11.12 -7.70
CA LEU A 64 9.03 9.67 -7.62
C LEU A 64 9.33 9.14 -9.03
N GLY A 65 10.61 8.94 -9.31
CA GLY A 65 11.12 8.57 -10.64
C GLY A 65 12.64 8.55 -10.71
N SER A 66 13.32 8.19 -9.61
CA SER A 66 14.76 7.98 -9.69
C SER A 66 15.03 6.72 -10.50
N SER A 67 15.95 6.77 -11.46
CA SER A 67 16.49 5.60 -12.19
C SER A 67 16.90 4.43 -11.28
N LYS A 68 17.15 4.71 -9.99
CA LYS A 68 17.42 3.71 -8.96
C LYS A 68 16.20 2.82 -8.65
N ALA A 69 14.99 3.37 -8.63
CA ALA A 69 13.76 2.60 -8.38
C ALA A 69 13.52 1.60 -9.52
N ASP A 70 13.68 2.03 -10.76
CA ASP A 70 13.50 1.16 -11.93
C ASP A 70 14.49 -0.01 -11.91
N LYS A 71 15.76 0.25 -11.57
CA LYS A 71 16.77 -0.82 -11.38
C LYS A 71 16.40 -1.82 -10.28
N VAL A 72 15.79 -1.37 -9.19
CA VAL A 72 15.34 -2.26 -8.10
C VAL A 72 14.23 -3.18 -8.60
N PHE A 73 13.25 -2.65 -9.33
CA PHE A 73 12.13 -3.44 -9.84
C PHE A 73 12.50 -4.37 -10.99
N GLN A 74 13.40 -3.96 -11.90
CA GLN A 74 13.87 -4.80 -13.00
C GLN A 74 14.42 -6.15 -12.50
N ASN A 75 15.15 -6.12 -11.38
CA ASN A 75 15.79 -7.31 -10.82
C ASN A 75 14.93 -8.05 -9.76
N MET A 76 13.69 -7.60 -9.53
CA MET A 76 12.77 -8.22 -8.58
C MET A 76 12.23 -9.56 -9.09
N SER A 77 12.08 -10.55 -8.23
CA SER A 77 11.35 -11.79 -8.51
C SER A 77 9.98 -11.78 -7.82
N ILE A 78 8.96 -12.33 -8.47
CA ILE A 78 7.59 -12.38 -7.95
C ILE A 78 7.22 -13.83 -7.73
N PHE A 79 6.77 -14.15 -6.53
CA PHE A 79 6.22 -15.46 -6.17
C PHE A 79 4.79 -15.29 -5.68
N THR A 80 3.95 -16.28 -5.92
CA THR A 80 2.56 -16.29 -5.49
C THR A 80 2.29 -17.53 -4.65
N LYS A 81 1.38 -17.38 -3.68
CA LYS A 81 0.88 -18.48 -2.86
C LYS A 81 -0.59 -18.24 -2.56
N ASP A 82 -1.41 -19.23 -2.90
CA ASP A 82 -2.84 -19.27 -2.58
C ASP A 82 -3.09 -19.85 -1.18
N ASN A 83 -4.36 -20.01 -0.82
CA ASN A 83 -4.77 -20.68 0.41
C ASN A 83 -4.12 -20.06 1.67
N VAL A 84 -4.15 -18.74 1.77
CA VAL A 84 -3.68 -17.98 2.94
C VAL A 84 -4.87 -17.50 3.75
N ALA A 85 -4.74 -17.56 5.07
CA ALA A 85 -5.69 -16.95 6.00
C ALA A 85 -4.98 -15.95 6.92
N ARG A 86 -5.69 -14.88 7.28
CA ARG A 86 -5.29 -13.89 8.28
C ARG A 86 -6.26 -13.92 9.45
N ILE A 87 -5.73 -14.00 10.65
CA ILE A 87 -6.48 -13.89 11.91
C ILE A 87 -6.01 -12.62 12.59
N THR A 88 -6.92 -11.70 12.89
CA THR A 88 -6.62 -10.50 13.69
C THR A 88 -7.11 -10.74 15.11
N LEU A 89 -6.21 -10.55 16.07
CA LEU A 89 -6.43 -10.83 17.48
C LEU A 89 -6.15 -9.57 18.34
N LYS A 90 -6.71 -9.53 19.54
CA LYS A 90 -6.31 -8.57 20.58
C LYS A 90 -4.88 -8.84 21.06
N ASP A 91 -4.16 -7.79 21.46
CA ASP A 91 -2.75 -7.88 21.93
C ASP A 91 -2.54 -8.94 23.03
N ARG A 92 -3.51 -9.14 23.93
CA ARG A 92 -3.40 -10.14 25.00
C ARG A 92 -3.17 -11.56 24.48
N SER A 93 -3.63 -11.87 23.27
CA SER A 93 -3.43 -13.17 22.61
C SER A 93 -1.98 -13.42 22.18
N PHE A 94 -1.09 -12.42 22.27
CA PHE A 94 0.33 -12.60 22.02
C PHE A 94 0.95 -13.62 22.99
N LYS A 95 0.45 -13.69 24.23
CA LYS A 95 0.90 -14.67 25.22
C LYS A 95 0.63 -16.10 24.74
N GLU A 96 -0.58 -16.37 24.27
CA GLU A 96 -0.99 -17.67 23.72
C GLU A 96 -0.14 -18.05 22.50
N VAL A 97 0.22 -17.08 21.64
CA VAL A 97 1.15 -17.30 20.52
C VAL A 97 2.53 -17.72 21.01
N CYS A 98 3.08 -17.03 22.00
CA CYS A 98 4.39 -17.37 22.58
C CYS A 98 4.38 -18.75 23.25
N GLU A 99 3.35 -19.04 24.04
CA GLU A 99 3.18 -20.33 24.71
C GLU A 99 3.04 -21.48 23.70
N ASP A 100 2.29 -21.27 22.62
CA ASP A 100 2.17 -22.25 21.55
C ASP A 100 3.51 -22.47 20.84
N PHE A 101 4.21 -21.40 20.46
CA PHE A 101 5.48 -21.48 19.74
C PHE A 101 6.55 -22.25 20.52
N LEU A 102 6.60 -22.06 21.85
CA LEU A 102 7.57 -22.74 22.72
C LEU A 102 7.21 -24.19 23.03
N ASN A 103 5.92 -24.50 23.22
CA ASN A 103 5.50 -25.80 23.77
C ASN A 103 4.76 -26.69 22.76
N LYS A 104 3.61 -26.22 22.28
CA LYS A 104 2.65 -27.01 21.49
C LYS A 104 3.03 -27.11 20.02
N LYS A 105 3.78 -26.12 19.51
CA LYS A 105 4.30 -26.02 18.15
C LYS A 105 3.22 -26.08 17.07
N ILE A 106 1.97 -25.72 17.37
CA ILE A 106 0.87 -25.76 16.41
C ILE A 106 1.02 -24.64 15.37
N LEU A 107 1.59 -23.51 15.78
CA LEU A 107 1.93 -22.38 14.91
C LEU A 107 3.26 -22.58 14.19
N LYS A 108 4.11 -23.52 14.61
CA LYS A 108 5.53 -23.61 14.21
C LYS A 108 5.74 -23.68 12.70
N ASP A 109 4.82 -24.31 11.97
CA ASP A 109 4.91 -24.40 10.52
C ASP A 109 4.18 -23.24 9.83
N ASN A 110 4.96 -22.48 9.04
CA ASN A 110 4.49 -21.50 8.06
C ASN A 110 3.49 -20.45 8.62
N PHE A 111 3.77 -19.89 9.79
CA PHE A 111 3.06 -18.71 10.27
C PHE A 111 3.93 -17.45 10.18
N ARG A 112 3.28 -16.30 9.99
CA ARG A 112 3.87 -14.99 10.17
C ARG A 112 3.04 -14.21 11.19
N ILE A 113 3.72 -13.38 11.97
CA ILE A 113 3.08 -12.53 12.96
C ILE A 113 3.44 -11.06 12.69
N VAL A 114 2.43 -10.21 12.73
CA VAL A 114 2.59 -8.75 12.78
C VAL A 114 1.98 -8.29 14.08
N LYS A 115 2.80 -7.71 14.97
CA LYS A 115 2.33 -7.22 16.28
C LYS A 115 2.32 -5.69 16.26
N GLY A 116 1.13 -5.11 16.46
CA GLY A 116 0.96 -3.70 16.77
C GLY A 116 0.93 -3.45 18.27
N LYS A 117 0.46 -2.25 18.66
CA LYS A 117 0.27 -1.91 20.08
C LYS A 117 -0.96 -2.58 20.69
N GLU A 118 -2.06 -2.64 19.93
CA GLU A 118 -3.37 -3.07 20.42
C GLU A 118 -3.82 -4.41 19.84
N PHE A 119 -3.23 -4.81 18.72
CA PHE A 119 -3.64 -5.95 17.94
C PHE A 119 -2.43 -6.72 17.42
N LEU A 120 -2.61 -8.01 17.15
CA LEU A 120 -1.69 -8.79 16.34
C LEU A 120 -2.44 -9.46 15.18
N SER A 121 -1.73 -9.64 14.07
CA SER A 121 -2.20 -10.39 12.91
C SER A 121 -1.36 -11.64 12.77
N LEU A 122 -2.02 -12.79 12.64
CA LEU A 122 -1.40 -14.05 12.28
C LEU A 122 -1.75 -14.38 10.84
N ILE A 123 -0.74 -14.68 10.04
CA ILE A 123 -0.89 -15.14 8.67
C ILE A 123 -0.46 -16.58 8.60
N ILE A 124 -1.32 -17.44 8.06
CA ILE A 124 -1.19 -18.89 8.12
C ILE A 124 -1.67 -19.52 6.82
N ASN A 125 -1.34 -20.79 6.60
CA ASN A 125 -2.00 -21.57 5.56
C ASN A 125 -3.47 -21.84 5.98
N LYS A 126 -4.41 -21.64 5.06
CA LYS A 126 -5.85 -21.86 5.24
C LYS A 126 -6.17 -23.27 5.73
N LYS A 127 -5.42 -24.28 5.28
CA LYS A 127 -5.61 -25.68 5.72
C LYS A 127 -5.47 -25.86 7.24
N ASP A 128 -4.70 -24.99 7.89
CA ASP A 128 -4.43 -25.04 9.33
C ASP A 128 -5.35 -24.10 10.13
N LEU A 129 -6.25 -23.36 9.47
CA LEU A 129 -7.06 -22.29 10.08
C LEU A 129 -7.85 -22.78 11.29
N LYS A 130 -8.63 -23.86 11.13
CA LYS A 130 -9.47 -24.39 12.20
C LYS A 130 -8.64 -24.74 13.44
N LYS A 131 -7.57 -25.53 13.26
CA LYS A 131 -6.65 -25.94 14.33
C LYS A 131 -6.02 -24.73 15.04
N LYS A 132 -5.68 -23.67 14.29
CA LYS A 132 -5.04 -22.48 14.83
C LYS A 132 -6.02 -21.54 15.54
N LEU A 133 -7.30 -21.50 15.13
CA LEU A 133 -8.34 -20.74 15.84
C LEU A 133 -8.60 -21.31 17.25
N ASP A 134 -8.53 -22.64 17.42
CA ASP A 134 -8.76 -23.32 18.70
C ASP A 134 -7.73 -22.96 19.79
N LEU A 135 -6.63 -22.29 19.43
CA LEU A 135 -5.64 -21.76 20.37
C LEU A 135 -6.12 -20.52 21.12
N PHE A 136 -7.09 -19.80 20.55
CA PHE A 136 -7.50 -18.48 21.01
C PHE A 136 -8.92 -18.50 21.54
N ARG A 137 -9.19 -17.62 22.51
CA ARG A 137 -10.56 -17.40 22.99
C ARG A 137 -11.34 -16.69 21.89
N LEU A 138 -12.58 -17.10 21.64
CA LEU A 138 -13.44 -16.46 20.65
C LEU A 138 -13.56 -14.94 20.84
N ALA A 139 -13.62 -14.48 22.09
CA ALA A 139 -13.70 -13.05 22.44
C ALA A 139 -12.44 -12.23 22.08
N ASP A 140 -11.34 -12.90 21.71
CA ASP A 140 -10.08 -12.28 21.30
C ASP A 140 -9.86 -12.26 19.80
N ILE A 141 -10.66 -13.01 19.05
CA ILE A 141 -10.64 -13.03 17.60
C ILE A 141 -11.49 -11.87 17.09
N LEU A 142 -10.84 -10.90 16.47
CA LEU A 142 -11.48 -9.69 15.96
C LEU A 142 -11.98 -9.88 14.53
N SER A 143 -11.20 -10.58 13.71
CA SER A 143 -11.59 -10.90 12.34
C SER A 143 -10.80 -12.10 11.82
N VAL A 144 -11.39 -12.81 10.87
CA VAL A 144 -10.77 -13.89 10.11
C VAL A 144 -11.02 -13.63 8.62
N ASN A 145 -9.95 -13.59 7.83
CA ASN A 145 -10.01 -13.53 6.37
C ASN A 145 -9.35 -14.79 5.82
N ASP A 146 -10.11 -15.72 5.26
CA ASP A 146 -9.66 -17.06 4.88
C ASP A 146 -9.56 -17.30 3.37
N ASN A 147 -9.77 -16.25 2.56
CA ASN A 147 -9.68 -16.27 1.10
C ASN A 147 -8.62 -15.27 0.62
N LEU A 148 -7.42 -15.36 1.19
CA LEU A 148 -6.30 -14.50 0.81
C LEU A 148 -5.27 -15.28 0.00
N SER A 149 -4.54 -14.52 -0.80
CA SER A 149 -3.32 -14.96 -1.47
C SER A 149 -2.18 -14.01 -1.14
N GLU A 150 -0.99 -14.56 -1.10
CA GLU A 150 0.26 -13.85 -0.90
C GLU A 150 0.94 -13.63 -2.25
N ILE A 151 1.43 -12.40 -2.44
CA ILE A 151 2.38 -12.05 -3.49
C ILE A 151 3.67 -11.61 -2.81
N ARG A 152 4.71 -12.42 -2.98
CA ARG A 152 6.06 -12.13 -2.47
C ARG A 152 6.87 -11.47 -3.56
N LEU A 153 7.32 -10.26 -3.29
CA LEU A 153 8.24 -9.48 -4.10
C LEU A 153 9.63 -9.59 -3.48
N HIS A 154 10.50 -10.37 -4.11
CA HIS A 154 11.87 -10.60 -3.68
C HIS A 154 12.82 -9.66 -4.42
N PHE A 155 13.60 -8.87 -3.68
CA PHE A 155 14.58 -7.96 -4.25
C PHE A 155 16.01 -8.49 -4.01
N PRO A 156 16.91 -8.43 -5.00
CA PRO A 156 18.27 -8.96 -4.86
C PRO A 156 19.21 -8.03 -4.07
N ALA A 157 18.79 -6.79 -3.81
CA ALA A 157 19.54 -5.80 -3.06
C ALA A 157 18.64 -5.07 -2.07
N ASP A 158 19.26 -4.46 -1.07
CA ASP A 158 18.58 -3.65 -0.07
C ASP A 158 17.85 -2.46 -0.73
N PHE A 159 16.53 -2.57 -0.81
CA PHE A 159 15.65 -1.54 -1.37
C PHE A 159 15.29 -0.43 -0.37
N THR A 160 15.69 -0.53 0.91
CA THR A 160 15.30 0.45 1.95
C THR A 160 15.85 1.85 1.70
N LYS A 161 16.97 1.94 0.96
CA LYS A 161 17.58 3.22 0.56
C LYS A 161 16.94 3.83 -0.69
N VAL A 162 16.02 3.12 -1.33
CA VAL A 162 15.38 3.55 -2.58
C VAL A 162 13.99 4.10 -2.27
N LYS A 163 13.84 5.41 -2.48
CA LYS A 163 12.59 6.11 -2.24
C LYS A 163 11.51 5.63 -3.22
N GLY A 164 10.29 5.46 -2.73
CA GLY A 164 9.12 5.21 -3.58
C GLY A 164 8.81 3.77 -3.92
N VAL A 165 9.58 2.78 -3.44
CA VAL A 165 9.35 1.36 -3.72
C VAL A 165 7.94 0.94 -3.28
N ILE A 166 7.57 1.19 -2.02
CA ILE A 166 6.23 0.86 -1.50
C ILE A 166 5.15 1.63 -2.27
N SER A 167 5.37 2.92 -2.53
CA SER A 167 4.40 3.75 -3.27
C SER A 167 4.14 3.22 -4.68
N ARG A 168 5.16 2.73 -5.39
CA ARG A 168 4.98 2.17 -6.75
C ARG A 168 4.18 0.87 -6.70
N ILE A 169 4.50 -0.02 -5.75
CA ILE A 169 3.76 -1.28 -5.53
C ILE A 169 2.28 -1.00 -5.23
N THR A 170 2.00 -0.13 -4.26
CA THR A 170 0.61 0.16 -3.87
C THR A 170 -0.15 0.94 -4.93
N SER A 171 0.52 1.81 -5.69
CA SER A 171 -0.13 2.54 -6.79
C SER A 171 -0.57 1.61 -7.92
N GLU A 172 0.27 0.65 -8.34
CA GLU A 172 -0.13 -0.30 -9.39
C GLU A 172 -1.27 -1.23 -8.98
N LEU A 173 -1.37 -1.55 -7.70
CA LEU A 173 -2.51 -2.33 -7.20
C LEU A 173 -3.78 -1.46 -7.15
N ALA A 174 -3.65 -0.21 -6.70
CA ALA A 174 -4.77 0.73 -6.63
C ALA A 174 -5.34 1.10 -8.02
N THR A 175 -4.52 1.18 -9.07
CA THR A 175 -5.01 1.47 -10.43
C THR A 175 -5.92 0.38 -11.00
N ARG A 176 -5.95 -0.80 -10.37
CA ARG A 176 -6.80 -1.94 -10.74
C ARG A 176 -7.85 -2.28 -9.69
N ASP A 177 -8.11 -1.37 -8.76
CA ASP A 177 -9.08 -1.54 -7.67
C ASP A 177 -8.80 -2.77 -6.78
N ILE A 178 -7.51 -3.06 -6.55
CA ILE A 178 -7.08 -4.21 -5.76
C ILE A 178 -6.81 -3.76 -4.32
N ASN A 179 -7.66 -4.24 -3.40
CA ASN A 179 -7.46 -4.02 -1.97
C ASN A 179 -6.28 -4.84 -1.41
N ILE A 180 -5.55 -4.26 -0.46
CA ILE A 180 -4.44 -4.88 0.26
C ILE A 180 -4.87 -5.16 1.69
N PHE A 181 -4.85 -6.42 2.11
CA PHE A 181 -5.26 -6.87 3.45
C PHE A 181 -4.14 -6.78 4.48
N GLU A 182 -2.90 -6.96 4.03
CA GLU A 182 -1.72 -6.86 4.87
C GLU A 182 -0.49 -6.61 3.99
N THR A 183 0.53 -5.98 4.56
CA THR A 183 1.86 -5.92 3.94
C THR A 183 2.93 -6.18 4.98
N ILE A 184 3.79 -7.16 4.72
CA ILE A 184 4.91 -7.48 5.60
C ILE A 184 6.20 -7.22 4.85
N ILE A 185 7.06 -6.38 5.43
CA ILE A 185 8.44 -6.20 4.97
C ILE A 185 9.32 -7.13 5.80
N SER A 186 9.92 -8.12 5.15
CA SER A 186 10.88 -9.05 5.75
C SER A 186 12.08 -9.10 4.82
N MET A 187 13.05 -8.21 5.05
CA MET A 187 14.12 -7.96 4.10
C MET A 187 14.81 -9.25 3.61
N PRO A 188 15.05 -9.39 2.29
CA PRO A 188 14.80 -8.42 1.22
C PRO A 188 13.44 -8.61 0.52
N ASP A 189 12.44 -9.14 1.21
CA ASP A 189 11.10 -9.40 0.66
C ASP A 189 10.08 -8.35 1.10
N ILE A 190 9.14 -8.07 0.19
CA ILE A 190 7.85 -7.46 0.51
C ILE A 190 6.77 -8.50 0.23
N LEU A 191 5.95 -8.78 1.23
CA LEU A 191 4.81 -9.70 1.13
C LEU A 191 3.54 -8.87 1.11
N VAL A 192 2.76 -8.99 0.04
CA VAL A 192 1.47 -8.31 -0.13
C VAL A 192 0.38 -9.36 -0.08
N TYR A 193 -0.67 -9.12 0.71
CA TYR A 193 -1.80 -10.03 0.82
C TYR A 193 -3.04 -9.41 0.21
N VAL A 194 -3.65 -10.10 -0.74
CA VAL A 194 -4.83 -9.67 -1.49
C VAL A 194 -5.91 -10.76 -1.42
N GLU A 195 -7.16 -10.45 -1.79
CA GLU A 195 -8.16 -11.52 -1.95
C GLU A 195 -7.72 -12.49 -3.05
N GLU A 196 -8.03 -13.77 -2.85
CA GLU A 196 -7.61 -14.83 -3.77
C GLU A 196 -8.15 -14.61 -5.20
N LYS A 197 -9.38 -14.10 -5.32
CA LYS A 197 -9.97 -13.71 -6.61
C LYS A 197 -9.16 -12.64 -7.37
N ASN A 198 -8.39 -11.81 -6.66
CA ASN A 198 -7.59 -10.73 -7.23
C ASN A 198 -6.14 -11.16 -7.53
N LEU A 199 -5.73 -12.40 -7.18
CA LEU A 199 -4.35 -12.85 -7.28
C LEU A 199 -3.76 -12.69 -8.69
N VAL A 200 -4.51 -13.12 -9.72
CA VAL A 200 -4.05 -13.07 -11.12
C VAL A 200 -3.83 -11.63 -11.56
N GLU A 201 -4.81 -10.76 -11.28
CA GLU A 201 -4.77 -9.35 -11.68
C GLU A 201 -3.68 -8.58 -10.91
N ALA A 202 -3.53 -8.86 -9.62
CA ALA A 202 -2.48 -8.27 -8.78
C ALA A 202 -1.08 -8.70 -9.23
N HIS A 203 -0.90 -9.98 -9.57
CA HIS A 203 0.35 -10.46 -10.15
C HIS A 203 0.65 -9.78 -11.49
N HIS A 204 -0.34 -9.62 -12.36
CA HIS A 204 -0.16 -8.89 -13.61
C HIS A 204 0.23 -7.43 -13.35
N ALA A 205 -0.42 -6.73 -12.41
CA ALA A 205 -0.10 -5.36 -12.04
C ALA A 205 1.37 -5.20 -11.64
N LEU A 206 1.83 -6.08 -10.76
CA LEU A 206 3.18 -6.02 -10.21
C LEU A 206 4.25 -6.44 -11.22
N ARG A 207 3.90 -7.28 -12.21
CA ARG A 207 4.80 -7.60 -13.33
C ARG A 207 5.04 -6.41 -14.25
N GLU A 208 4.05 -5.55 -14.47
CA GLU A 208 4.20 -4.35 -15.31
C GLU A 208 5.23 -3.36 -14.72
N ILE A 209 5.44 -3.38 -13.39
CA ILE A 209 6.47 -2.55 -12.72
C ILE A 209 7.89 -2.91 -13.20
N LYS A 210 8.11 -4.16 -13.63
CA LYS A 210 9.42 -4.62 -14.10
C LYS A 210 9.80 -4.03 -15.46
N LYS A 211 8.84 -3.51 -16.23
CA LYS A 211 9.09 -2.83 -17.51
C LYS A 211 9.68 -1.44 -17.25
#